data_AF-A0A1A8LP39-F1
#
_entry.id   AF-A0A1A8LP39-F1
#
_cell.length_a   1.000
_cell.length_b   1.000
_cell.length_c   1.000
_cell.angle_alpha   90.00
_cell.angle_beta   90.00
_cell.angle_gamma   90.00
#
_symmetry.space_group_name_H-M   'P 1'
#
loop_
_entity.id
_entity.type
_entity.pdbx_description
1 polymer ?
#
loop_
_entity_poly.entity_id
_entity_poly.type
_entity_poly.pdbx_seq_one_letter_code
_entity_poly.pdbx_strand_id
1 'polypeptide(L)'
;MWVLCSAFTLLAISLGSCDTLMSEQGVPCPPLQVADWKFPQSSRVNITGFNLVRGFSLLKDTNVKKIRSPRGPVILRLGKTALLRPSDQVFPHGLPDEFTLIFTLALKKAALRDTVYLFQISDQQGYPQLSVEFSGPDGTLSIRAAGLDPAAGPVSCVFTGEGVEALMDLR
;
A
#
# COMPACT_ATOMS: atom_id res chain seq x y z
N MET A 1 -59.91 13.97 32.01
CA MET A 1 -60.06 13.19 30.76
C MET A 1 -59.72 14.09 29.57
N TRP A 2 -58.44 14.24 29.25
CA TRP A 2 -57.96 14.91 28.04
C TRP A 2 -56.88 14.01 27.43
N VAL A 3 -57.24 13.39 26.30
CA VAL A 3 -56.39 12.58 25.44
C VAL A 3 -55.92 13.49 24.32
N LEU A 4 -54.61 13.61 24.10
CA LEU A 4 -54.00 14.13 22.86
C LEU A 4 -52.59 13.51 22.79
N CYS A 5 -52.51 12.31 22.20
CA CYS A 5 -52.00 12.06 20.85
C CYS A 5 -50.50 12.34 20.70
N SER A 6 -49.75 11.25 20.81
CA SER A 6 -48.37 11.09 20.37
C SER A 6 -48.19 11.42 18.90
N ALA A 7 -47.10 12.12 18.58
CA ALA A 7 -46.48 12.05 17.26
C ALA A 7 -44.97 11.91 17.44
N PHE A 8 -44.48 10.67 17.39
CA PHE A 8 -43.07 10.36 17.21
C PHE A 8 -42.75 10.60 15.73
N THR A 9 -42.12 11.73 15.40
CA THR A 9 -41.57 11.96 14.07
C THR A 9 -40.12 11.44 14.05
N LEU A 10 -39.97 10.17 13.64
CA LEU A 10 -38.69 9.63 13.21
C LEU A 10 -38.36 10.22 11.84
N LEU A 11 -37.54 11.28 11.83
CA LEU A 11 -36.97 11.82 10.61
C LEU A 11 -35.79 10.93 10.20
N ALA A 12 -36.07 9.88 9.42
CA ALA A 12 -35.02 9.11 8.76
C ALA A 12 -34.49 9.92 7.57
N ILE A 13 -33.45 10.71 7.80
CA ILE A 13 -32.67 11.33 6.72
C ILE A 13 -31.76 10.25 6.16
N SER A 14 -32.20 9.56 5.10
CA SER A 14 -31.31 8.74 4.28
C SER A 14 -30.56 9.65 3.30
N LEU A 15 -29.47 10.25 3.77
CA LEU A 15 -28.45 10.83 2.90
C LEU A 15 -27.37 9.77 2.68
N GLY A 16 -27.17 9.40 1.42
CA GLY A 16 -26.08 8.54 0.98
C GLY A 16 -26.54 7.20 0.44
N SER A 17 -27.01 7.18 -0.81
CA SER A 17 -26.73 6.01 -1.64
C SER A 17 -25.21 6.01 -1.81
N CYS A 18 -24.51 5.24 -0.99
CA CYS A 18 -23.18 4.79 -1.36
C CYS A 18 -23.44 3.74 -2.42
N ASP A 19 -23.56 4.18 -3.68
CA ASP A 19 -23.63 3.29 -4.82
C ASP A 19 -22.41 2.39 -4.72
N THR A 20 -22.64 1.19 -4.22
CA THR A 20 -21.70 0.09 -4.32
C THR A 20 -21.78 -0.25 -5.79
N LEU A 21 -21.01 0.47 -6.62
CA LEU A 21 -20.67 0.00 -7.94
C LEU A 21 -20.02 -1.36 -7.72
N MET A 22 -20.84 -2.41 -7.79
CA MET A 22 -20.37 -3.78 -7.87
C MET A 22 -19.52 -3.81 -9.13
N SER A 23 -18.20 -3.66 -8.95
CA SER A 23 -17.21 -3.69 -10.01
C SER A 23 -17.42 -4.98 -10.81
N GLU A 24 -17.52 -4.86 -12.14
CA GLU A 24 -17.43 -6.02 -13.04
C GLU A 24 -16.23 -6.86 -12.61
N GLN A 25 -16.34 -8.20 -12.54
CA GLN A 25 -15.28 -9.04 -12.01
C GLN A 25 -13.95 -8.73 -12.71
N GLY A 26 -13.11 -7.92 -12.05
CA GLY A 26 -11.80 -7.54 -12.55
C GLY A 26 -10.93 -8.77 -12.76
N VAL A 27 -9.92 -8.64 -13.61
CA VAL A 27 -8.98 -9.74 -13.87
C VAL A 27 -8.38 -10.20 -12.53
N PRO A 28 -8.50 -11.49 -12.16
CA PRO A 28 -8.02 -11.97 -10.88
C PRO A 28 -6.50 -11.82 -10.80
N CYS A 29 -6.02 -11.35 -9.64
CA CYS A 29 -4.59 -11.27 -9.37
C CYS A 29 -3.94 -12.67 -9.47
N PRO A 30 -2.66 -12.76 -9.88
CA PRO A 30 -1.98 -14.04 -9.99
C PRO A 30 -1.81 -14.70 -8.62
N PRO A 31 -1.77 -16.04 -8.52
CA PRO A 31 -1.57 -16.73 -7.25
C PRO A 31 -0.20 -16.39 -6.65
N LEU A 32 -0.18 -16.06 -5.36
CA LEU A 32 1.00 -15.59 -4.64
C LEU A 32 1.47 -16.65 -3.64
N GLN A 33 2.73 -17.07 -3.77
CA GLN A 33 3.40 -17.87 -2.73
C GLN A 33 3.86 -16.94 -1.60
N VAL A 34 3.39 -17.22 -0.38
CA VAL A 34 3.68 -16.42 0.80
C VAL A 34 4.35 -17.26 1.86
N ALA A 35 5.24 -16.64 2.65
CA ALA A 35 5.92 -17.34 3.73
C ALA A 35 4.95 -17.70 4.84
N ASP A 36 5.08 -18.91 5.40
CA ASP A 36 4.15 -19.52 6.36
C ASP A 36 3.92 -18.72 7.65
N TRP A 37 4.71 -17.69 7.94
CA TRP A 37 4.56 -16.86 9.14
C TRP A 37 3.79 -15.55 8.89
N LYS A 38 3.58 -15.16 7.62
CA LYS A 38 3.05 -13.83 7.29
C LYS A 38 1.52 -13.73 7.36
N PHE A 39 0.80 -14.85 7.38
CA PHE A 39 -0.66 -14.88 7.37
C PHE A 39 -1.21 -15.89 8.40
N PRO A 40 -2.29 -15.56 9.13
CA PRO A 40 -3.04 -16.53 9.94
C PRO A 40 -3.38 -17.79 9.13
N GLN A 41 -3.36 -18.98 9.76
CA GLN A 41 -3.53 -20.26 9.05
C GLN A 41 -4.80 -20.34 8.19
N SER A 42 -5.89 -19.67 8.60
CA SER A 42 -7.17 -19.65 7.89
C SER A 42 -7.20 -18.79 6.60
N SER A 43 -6.30 -17.82 6.45
CA SER A 43 -6.24 -16.93 5.28
C SER A 43 -5.20 -17.35 4.23
N ARG A 44 -4.59 -18.53 4.39
CA ARG A 44 -3.52 -19.04 3.50
C ARG A 44 -4.00 -19.68 2.21
N VAL A 45 -5.30 -19.95 2.11
CA VAL A 45 -5.90 -20.55 0.93
C VAL A 45 -6.29 -19.42 -0.02
N ASN A 46 -5.74 -19.44 -1.25
CA ASN A 46 -6.05 -18.51 -2.34
C ASN A 46 -5.55 -17.06 -2.19
N ILE A 47 -4.37 -16.84 -1.61
CA ILE A 47 -3.75 -15.51 -1.66
C ILE A 47 -3.29 -15.22 -3.09
N THR A 48 -3.79 -14.13 -3.66
CA THR A 48 -3.40 -13.61 -4.97
C THR A 48 -2.66 -12.27 -4.81
N GLY A 49 -1.74 -11.95 -5.71
CA GLY A 49 -1.07 -10.66 -5.74
C GLY A 49 0.33 -10.71 -6.34
N PHE A 50 1.00 -9.56 -6.28
CA PHE A 50 2.33 -9.38 -6.87
C PHE A 50 3.42 -9.40 -5.80
N ASN A 51 4.42 -10.26 -5.98
CA ASN A 51 5.60 -10.28 -5.12
C ASN A 51 6.64 -9.30 -5.65
N LEU A 52 6.75 -8.10 -5.08
CA LEU A 52 7.71 -7.09 -5.54
C LEU A 52 9.18 -7.54 -5.42
N VAL A 53 9.51 -8.39 -4.46
CA VAL A 53 10.87 -8.98 -4.38
C VAL A 53 11.20 -9.81 -5.61
N ARG A 54 10.20 -10.56 -6.13
CA ARG A 54 10.34 -11.31 -7.38
C ARG A 54 10.22 -10.40 -8.61
N GLY A 55 9.25 -9.48 -8.64
CA GLY A 55 9.02 -8.55 -9.75
C GLY A 55 10.25 -7.69 -10.06
N PHE A 56 10.94 -7.21 -9.04
CA PHE A 56 12.19 -6.47 -9.21
C PHE A 56 13.43 -7.38 -9.39
N SER A 57 13.26 -8.70 -9.34
CA SER A 57 14.34 -9.69 -9.39
C SER A 57 15.43 -9.49 -8.33
N LEU A 58 15.06 -9.00 -7.13
CA LEU A 58 16.00 -8.63 -6.07
C LEU A 58 16.83 -9.82 -5.56
N LEU A 59 16.30 -11.04 -5.69
CA LEU A 59 17.05 -12.25 -5.33
C LEU A 59 18.13 -12.63 -6.35
N LYS A 60 18.08 -12.10 -7.57
CA LYS A 60 19.05 -12.36 -8.63
C LYS A 60 20.04 -11.20 -8.81
N ASP A 61 19.72 -10.04 -8.27
CA ASP A 61 20.57 -8.85 -8.33
C ASP A 61 21.84 -9.02 -7.48
N THR A 62 23.00 -8.83 -8.10
CA THR A 62 24.32 -8.94 -7.46
C THR A 62 24.61 -7.79 -6.50
N ASN A 63 23.93 -6.65 -6.64
CA ASN A 63 24.07 -5.49 -5.76
C ASN A 63 23.24 -5.62 -4.48
N VAL A 64 22.28 -6.56 -4.45
CA VAL A 64 21.45 -6.83 -3.28
C VAL A 64 22.12 -7.85 -2.37
N LYS A 65 22.53 -7.40 -1.18
CA LYS A 65 23.15 -8.29 -0.18
C LYS A 65 22.08 -9.09 0.55
N LYS A 66 22.18 -10.42 0.49
CA LYS A 66 21.35 -11.35 1.25
C LYS A 66 21.96 -11.61 2.62
N ILE A 67 21.20 -11.35 3.67
CA ILE A 67 21.60 -11.60 5.06
C ILE A 67 20.69 -12.74 5.57
N ARG A 68 21.30 -13.89 5.87
CA ARG A 68 20.57 -15.03 6.44
C ARG A 68 20.43 -14.83 7.94
N SER A 69 19.19 -14.88 8.43
CA SER A 69 18.93 -14.98 9.86
C SER A 69 18.95 -16.47 10.25
N PRO A 70 19.64 -16.87 11.35
CA PRO A 70 19.71 -18.27 11.77
C PRO A 70 18.35 -18.93 12.03
N ARG A 71 17.31 -18.14 12.36
CA ARG A 71 15.94 -18.62 12.67
C ARG A 71 14.84 -17.77 12.02
N GLY A 72 15.17 -16.96 11.02
CA GLY A 72 14.27 -15.95 10.47
C GLY A 72 14.30 -15.84 8.95
N PRO A 73 13.45 -14.98 8.37
CA PRO A 73 13.44 -14.75 6.93
C PRO A 73 14.79 -14.20 6.45
N VAL A 74 15.08 -14.43 5.16
CA VAL A 74 16.23 -13.80 4.50
C VAL A 74 15.96 -12.29 4.40
N ILE A 75 16.86 -11.49 4.96
CA ILE A 75 16.81 -10.03 4.87
C ILE A 75 17.58 -9.60 3.62
N LEU A 76 16.95 -8.75 2.81
CA LEU A 76 17.54 -8.18 1.61
C LEU A 76 17.98 -6.74 1.89
N ARG A 77 19.30 -6.51 1.90
CA ARG A 77 19.86 -5.16 2.01
C ARG A 77 20.05 -4.60 0.61
N LEU A 78 19.20 -3.62 0.26
CA LEU A 78 19.09 -3.06 -1.09
C LEU A 78 20.24 -2.11 -1.46
N GLY A 79 20.91 -1.47 -0.50
CA GLY A 79 22.08 -0.64 -0.79
C GLY A 79 21.75 0.57 -1.69
N LYS A 80 22.56 0.79 -2.73
CA LYS A 80 22.35 1.82 -3.77
C LYS A 80 21.72 1.23 -5.05
N THR A 81 21.10 0.06 -4.96
CA THR A 81 20.50 -0.62 -6.11
C THR A 81 19.38 0.24 -6.69
N ALA A 82 19.38 0.44 -8.01
CA ALA A 82 18.28 1.10 -8.69
C ALA A 82 17.06 0.17 -8.70
N LEU A 83 16.03 0.55 -7.95
CA LEU A 83 14.78 -0.20 -7.86
C LEU A 83 13.75 0.38 -8.84
N LEU A 84 14.10 0.36 -10.13
CA LEU A 84 13.22 0.81 -11.20
C LEU A 84 12.92 -0.35 -12.14
N ARG A 85 11.64 -0.55 -12.45
CA ARG A 85 11.18 -1.53 -13.44
C ARG A 85 10.05 -0.93 -14.27
N PRO A 86 9.95 -1.28 -15.56
CA PRO A 86 8.77 -0.95 -16.36
C PRO A 86 7.49 -1.45 -15.68
N SER A 87 6.50 -0.58 -15.55
CA SER A 87 5.26 -0.88 -14.80
C SER A 87 4.52 -2.08 -15.40
N ASP A 88 4.56 -2.25 -16.72
CA ASP A 88 3.97 -3.37 -17.46
C ASP A 88 4.67 -4.73 -17.22
N GLN A 89 5.94 -4.73 -16.81
CA GLN A 89 6.64 -5.96 -16.43
C GLN A 89 6.28 -6.42 -15.00
N VAL A 90 5.91 -5.48 -14.13
CA VAL A 90 5.55 -5.78 -12.73
C VAL A 90 4.04 -5.98 -12.60
N PHE A 91 3.26 -5.16 -13.30
CA PHE A 91 1.80 -5.09 -13.29
C PHE A 91 1.28 -5.07 -14.74
N PRO A 92 1.28 -6.21 -15.45
CA PRO A 92 0.95 -6.27 -16.88
C PRO A 92 -0.47 -5.84 -17.22
N HIS A 93 -1.38 -5.88 -16.24
CA HIS A 93 -2.77 -5.45 -16.37
C HIS A 93 -3.09 -4.22 -15.50
N GLY A 94 -2.06 -3.49 -15.06
CA GLY A 94 -2.21 -2.39 -14.12
C GLY A 94 -2.52 -2.85 -12.69
N LEU A 95 -2.88 -1.88 -11.84
CA LEU A 95 -3.37 -2.15 -10.50
C LEU A 95 -4.90 -2.38 -10.54
N PRO A 96 -5.44 -3.28 -9.72
CA PRO A 96 -6.88 -3.46 -9.59
C PRO A 96 -7.52 -2.27 -8.86
N ASP A 97 -8.85 -2.13 -8.99
CA ASP A 97 -9.65 -1.11 -8.30
C ASP A 97 -9.44 -1.15 -6.78
N GLU A 98 -9.29 -2.35 -6.22
CA GLU A 98 -9.02 -2.59 -4.81
C GLU A 98 -7.77 -3.45 -4.64
N PHE A 99 -6.83 -2.98 -3.81
CA PHE A 99 -5.63 -3.72 -3.47
C PHE A 99 -5.19 -3.47 -2.03
N THR A 100 -4.32 -4.35 -1.55
CA THR A 100 -3.60 -4.16 -0.29
C THR A 100 -2.10 -4.13 -0.59
N LEU A 101 -1.42 -3.10 -0.09
CA LEU A 101 0.02 -2.97 -0.21
C LEU A 101 0.69 -3.29 1.13
N ILE A 102 1.60 -4.27 1.13
CA ILE A 102 2.25 -4.76 2.35
C ILE A 102 3.76 -4.67 2.21
N PHE A 103 4.39 -3.93 3.11
CA PHE A 103 5.84 -3.88 3.25
C PHE A 103 6.30 -4.43 4.60
N THR A 104 7.45 -5.10 4.58
CA THR A 104 8.23 -5.39 5.79
C THR A 104 9.61 -4.83 5.53
N LEU A 105 9.93 -3.70 6.16
CA LEU A 105 11.13 -2.93 5.89
C LEU A 105 11.83 -2.52 7.18
N ALA A 106 13.13 -2.26 7.06
CA ALA A 106 13.94 -1.67 8.11
C ALA A 106 14.69 -0.48 7.51
N LEU A 107 14.35 0.73 7.96
CA LEU A 107 14.95 1.96 7.46
C LEU A 107 16.26 2.25 8.21
N LYS A 108 17.24 2.80 7.50
CA LYS A 108 18.44 3.34 8.16
C LYS A 108 18.09 4.68 8.79
N LYS A 109 18.76 5.03 9.89
CA LYS A 109 18.65 6.35 10.53
C LYS A 109 18.80 7.54 9.55
N ALA A 110 19.61 7.38 8.50
CA ALA A 110 19.75 8.41 7.46
C ALA A 110 18.44 8.63 6.68
N ALA A 111 17.68 7.58 6.38
CA ALA A 111 16.40 7.67 5.67
C ALA A 111 15.31 8.34 6.51
N LEU A 112 15.44 8.37 7.84
CA LEU A 112 14.52 9.07 8.74
C LEU A 112 14.73 10.59 8.77
N ARG A 113 15.74 11.12 8.05
CA ARG A 113 15.99 12.56 7.97
C ARG A 113 15.35 13.22 6.76
N ASP A 114 14.83 12.42 5.84
CA ASP A 114 14.28 12.85 4.56
C ASP A 114 12.88 12.24 4.37
N THR A 115 12.20 12.69 3.31
CA THR A 115 11.01 12.02 2.78
C THR A 115 11.44 10.98 1.76
N VAL A 116 11.01 9.73 1.96
CA VAL A 116 11.37 8.60 1.10
C VAL A 116 10.14 7.98 0.46
N TYR A 117 10.23 7.69 -0.83
CA TYR A 117 9.25 6.86 -1.53
C TYR A 117 9.47 5.39 -1.15
N LEU A 118 8.52 4.83 -0.40
CA LEU A 118 8.49 3.39 -0.12
C LEU A 118 8.00 2.60 -1.34
N PHE A 119 7.11 3.21 -2.11
CA PHE A 119 6.57 2.69 -3.36
C PHE A 119 6.17 3.83 -4.29
N GLN A 120 6.40 3.66 -5.58
CA GLN A 120 6.01 4.62 -6.59
C GLN A 120 5.73 3.92 -7.93
N ILE A 121 4.66 4.35 -8.60
CA ILE A 121 4.42 4.14 -10.02
C ILE A 121 4.41 5.51 -10.67
N SER A 122 5.21 5.70 -11.71
CA SER A 122 5.31 6.96 -12.43
C SER A 122 4.99 6.78 -13.91
N ASP A 123 4.64 7.88 -14.56
CA ASP A 123 4.57 7.95 -16.02
C ASP A 123 5.97 7.96 -16.66
N GLN A 124 6.02 8.06 -17.98
CA GLN A 124 7.26 8.06 -18.76
C GLN A 124 8.12 9.31 -18.52
N GLN A 125 7.51 10.39 -18.04
CA GLN A 125 8.15 11.66 -17.70
C GLN A 125 8.67 11.67 -16.26
N GLY A 126 8.31 10.66 -15.46
CA GLY A 126 8.72 10.50 -14.06
C GLY A 126 7.72 11.10 -13.06
N TYR A 127 6.58 11.62 -13.50
CA TYR A 127 5.55 12.13 -12.60
C TYR A 127 4.83 10.96 -11.89
N PRO A 128 4.68 11.01 -10.55
CA PRO A 128 4.01 9.95 -9.80
C PRO A 128 2.53 9.84 -10.16
N GLN A 129 2.10 8.66 -10.58
CA GLN A 129 0.69 8.29 -10.72
C GLN A 129 0.15 7.67 -9.42
N LEU A 130 1.00 6.96 -8.68
CA LEU A 130 0.71 6.44 -7.34
C LEU A 130 2.00 6.48 -6.53
N SER A 131 1.95 6.99 -5.31
CA SER A 131 3.08 6.97 -4.37
C SER A 131 2.64 6.60 -2.96
N VAL A 132 3.53 5.91 -2.26
CA VAL A 132 3.50 5.77 -0.81
C VAL A 132 4.80 6.34 -0.28
N GLU A 133 4.67 7.43 0.48
CA GLU A 133 5.75 8.27 0.95
C GLU A 133 5.81 8.22 2.46
N PHE A 134 7.01 8.09 3.02
CA PHE A 134 7.24 8.21 4.44
C PHE A 134 8.13 9.44 4.68
N SER A 135 7.61 10.41 5.44
CA SER A 135 8.38 11.58 5.88
C SER A 135 8.86 11.36 7.30
N GLY A 136 10.17 11.17 7.45
CA GLY A 136 10.79 11.13 8.78
C GLY A 136 10.72 12.48 9.52
N PRO A 137 10.97 13.62 8.86
CA PRO A 137 10.82 14.94 9.50
C PRO A 137 9.41 15.24 9.99
N ASP A 138 8.39 14.88 9.21
CA ASP A 138 7.00 15.18 9.56
C ASP A 138 6.34 14.06 10.38
N GLY A 139 6.97 12.89 10.49
CA GLY A 139 6.40 11.71 11.12
C GLY A 139 5.10 11.24 10.43
N THR A 140 5.04 11.37 9.11
CA THR A 140 3.84 11.06 8.31
C THR A 140 4.09 9.91 7.33
N LEU A 141 3.04 9.13 7.10
CA LEU A 141 2.96 8.22 5.97
C LEU A 141 1.86 8.74 5.05
N SER A 142 2.14 8.95 3.77
CA SER A 142 1.18 9.49 2.81
C SER A 142 0.98 8.51 1.65
N ILE A 143 -0.26 8.32 1.24
CA ILE A 143 -0.59 7.71 -0.05
C ILE A 143 -1.14 8.79 -0.96
N ARG A 144 -0.65 8.85 -2.19
CA ARG A 144 -1.10 9.80 -3.20
C ARG A 144 -1.34 9.08 -4.52
N ALA A 145 -2.43 9.39 -5.18
CA ALA A 145 -2.80 8.81 -6.47
C ALA A 145 -3.29 9.90 -7.43
N ALA A 146 -3.06 9.71 -8.73
CA ALA A 146 -3.70 10.52 -9.75
C ALA A 146 -5.23 10.30 -9.70
N GLY A 147 -5.99 11.39 -9.69
CA GLY A 147 -7.45 11.31 -9.80
C GLY A 147 -7.90 10.98 -11.22
N LEU A 148 -9.19 10.64 -11.38
CA LEU A 148 -9.82 10.43 -12.68
C LEU A 148 -9.84 11.71 -13.53
N ASP A 149 -9.90 12.88 -12.88
CA ASP A 149 -9.81 14.18 -13.52
C ASP A 149 -8.36 14.71 -13.41
N PRO A 150 -7.61 14.78 -14.52
CA PRO A 150 -6.26 15.32 -14.53
C PRO A 150 -6.21 16.81 -14.13
N ALA A 151 -7.30 17.56 -14.29
CA ALA A 151 -7.36 18.98 -13.93
C ALA A 151 -7.56 19.20 -12.42
N ALA A 152 -8.15 18.23 -11.71
CA ALA A 152 -8.39 18.30 -10.27
C ALA A 152 -7.14 18.01 -9.42
N GLY A 153 -6.03 17.58 -10.05
CA GLY A 153 -4.79 17.23 -9.37
C GLY A 153 -4.86 15.88 -8.64
N PRO A 154 -3.76 15.48 -7.97
CA PRO A 154 -3.69 14.20 -7.29
C PRO A 154 -4.49 14.19 -5.98
N VAL A 155 -5.09 13.05 -5.66
CA VAL A 155 -5.77 12.78 -4.39
C VAL A 155 -4.76 12.21 -3.40
N SER A 156 -4.84 12.59 -2.11
CA SER A 156 -3.93 12.07 -1.09
C SER A 156 -4.60 11.80 0.25
N CYS A 157 -4.11 10.78 0.96
CA CYS A 157 -4.42 10.53 2.36
C CYS A 157 -3.12 10.54 3.18
N VAL A 158 -3.15 11.20 4.33
CA VAL A 158 -2.01 11.31 5.24
C VAL A 158 -2.34 10.60 6.54
N PHE A 159 -1.45 9.71 6.96
CA PHE A 159 -1.54 8.94 8.19
C PHE A 159 -0.50 9.44 9.20
N THR A 160 -0.91 9.52 10.46
CA THR A 160 -0.10 9.95 11.61
C THR A 160 -0.42 9.09 12.84
N GLY A 161 0.30 9.32 13.95
CA GLY A 161 0.07 8.68 15.25
C GLY A 161 1.02 7.52 15.54
N GLU A 162 0.74 6.80 16.62
CA GLU A 162 1.65 5.81 17.22
C GLU A 162 2.14 4.75 16.21
N GLY A 163 1.26 4.30 15.31
CA GLY A 163 1.62 3.31 14.28
C GLY A 163 2.66 3.83 13.28
N VAL A 164 2.63 5.12 12.95
CA VAL A 164 3.62 5.76 12.07
C VAL A 164 4.89 6.10 12.85
N GLU A 165 4.75 6.57 14.08
CA GLU A 165 5.87 6.84 14.98
C GLU A 165 6.71 5.59 15.25
N ALA A 166 6.08 4.42 15.36
CA ALA A 166 6.76 3.14 15.51
C ALA A 166 7.71 2.81 14.33
N LEU A 167 7.48 3.36 13.13
CA LEU A 167 8.39 3.21 11.99
C LEU A 167 9.72 3.95 12.19
N MET A 168 9.74 4.92 13.11
CA MET A 168 10.93 5.69 13.49
C MET A 168 11.67 5.08 14.69
N ASP A 169 11.09 4.06 15.35
CA ASP A 169 11.71 3.40 16.49
C ASP A 169 12.90 2.54 16.01
N LEU A 170 14.12 3.07 16.16
CA LEU A 170 15.38 2.44 15.69
C LEU A 170 15.86 1.29 16.60
N ARG A 171 14.95 0.66 17.35
CA ARG A 171 15.26 -0.42 18.30
C ARG A 171 15.72 -1.71 17.63
#